data_AF-A0AA97BMX7-F1
#
_entry.id   AF-A0AA97BMX7-F1
#
_cell.length_a   1.000
_cell.length_b   1.000
_cell.length_c   1.000
_cell.angle_alpha   90.00
_cell.angle_beta   90.00
_cell.angle_gamma   90.00
#
_symmetry.space_group_name_H-M   'P 1'
#
loop_
_entity.id
_entity.type
_entity.pdbx_description
1 polymer ?
#
loop_
_entity_poly.entity_id
_entity_poly.type
_entity_poly.pdbx_seq_one_letter_code
_entity_poly.pdbx_strand_id
1 'polypeptide(L)' 'MEFISHNETGFIFREPLSPLSMAEDITSALEHPNSQDIAYHAKKHAYDNFTWEIVKDELMRVIAKWYP' A
#
# COMPACT_ATOMS: atom_id res chain seq x y z
N MET A 1 -9.39 4.23 -3.16
CA MET A 1 -8.14 3.63 -3.68
C MET A 1 -7.33 3.20 -2.48
N GLU A 2 -6.88 1.96 -2.45
CA GLU A 2 -6.05 1.44 -1.36
C GLU A 2 -4.57 1.65 -1.65
N PHE A 3 -3.78 1.80 -0.59
CA PHE A 3 -2.33 1.97 -0.72
C PHE A 3 -1.65 0.63 -1.05
N ILE A 4 -2.08 -0.45 -0.39
CA ILE A 4 -1.63 -1.82 -0.65
C ILE A 4 -2.78 -2.63 -1.25
N SER A 5 -2.50 -3.30 -2.36
CA SER A 5 -3.37 -4.28 -3.01
C SER A 5 -2.59 -5.59 -3.08
N HIS A 6 -3.13 -6.64 -2.47
CA HIS A 6 -2.43 -7.92 -2.28
C HIS A 6 -2.00 -8.53 -3.61
N ASN A 7 -0.73 -8.95 -3.71
CA ASN A 7 -0.07 -9.48 -4.91
C ASN A 7 0.02 -8.50 -6.10
N GLU A 8 -0.38 -7.25 -5.94
CA GLU A 8 -0.28 -6.22 -6.99
C GLU A 8 0.70 -5.12 -6.60
N THR A 9 0.54 -4.53 -5.41
CA THR A 9 1.39 -3.46 -4.88
C THR A 9 2.00 -3.81 -3.53
N GLY A 10 1.71 -4.99 -2.99
CA GLY A 10 2.32 -5.50 -1.76
C GLY A 10 1.65 -6.76 -1.25
N PHE A 11 1.92 -7.08 0.00
CA PHE A 11 1.34 -8.22 0.70
C PHE A 11 0.61 -7.74 1.95
N ILE A 12 -0.39 -8.51 2.39
CA ILE A 12 -1.24 -8.18 3.54
C ILE A 12 -1.15 -9.39 4.47
N PHE A 13 -0.97 -9.14 5.76
CA PHE A 13 -0.95 -10.20 6.75
C PHE A 13 -2.30 -10.90 6.84
N ARG A 14 -2.26 -12.23 6.95
CA ARG A 14 -3.46 -13.05 7.16
C ARG A 14 -3.88 -12.98 8.63
N GLU A 15 -5.18 -12.83 8.84
CA GLU A 15 -5.78 -12.91 10.17
C GLU A 15 -6.00 -14.39 10.57
N PRO A 16 -5.83 -14.74 11.86
CA PRO A 16 -5.48 -13.87 12.98
C PRO A 16 -4.00 -13.47 12.99
N LEU A 17 -3.72 -12.22 13.36
CA LEU A 17 -2.36 -11.75 13.59
C LEU A 17 -1.71 -12.51 14.76
N SER A 18 -0.78 -13.39 14.43
CA SER A 18 0.08 -14.10 15.37
C SER A 18 1.52 -14.02 14.89
N PRO A 19 2.52 -14.15 15.79
CA PRO A 19 3.91 -14.17 15.37
C PRO A 19 4.22 -15.24 14.32
N LEU A 20 3.56 -16.40 14.41
CA LEU A 20 3.75 -17.51 13.46
C LEU A 20 3.17 -17.17 12.08
N SER A 21 1.90 -16.76 12.00
CA SER A 21 1.26 -16.39 10.74
C SER A 21 1.98 -15.24 10.04
N MET A 22 2.43 -14.23 10.79
CA MET A 22 3.22 -13.14 10.24
C MET A 22 4.58 -13.59 9.70
N ALA A 23 5.27 -14.51 10.37
CA ALA A 23 6.55 -15.04 9.90
C ALA A 23 6.39 -15.86 8.60
N GLU A 24 5.33 -16.66 8.50
CA GLU A 24 4.98 -17.38 7.28
C GLU A 24 4.67 -16.41 6.13
N ASP A 25 3.93 -15.34 6.40
CA ASP A 25 3.57 -14.33 5.41
C ASP A 25 4.79 -13.56 4.91
N ILE A 26 5.71 -13.18 5.80
CA ILE A 26 6.99 -12.55 5.42
C ILE A 26 7.80 -13.49 4.54
N THR A 27 7.92 -14.76 4.92
CA THR A 27 8.67 -15.76 4.15
C THR A 27 8.06 -15.92 2.76
N SER A 28 6.73 -16.07 2.70
CA SER A 28 5.99 -16.18 1.44
C SER A 28 6.16 -14.96 0.53
N ALA A 29 6.18 -13.76 1.10
CA ALA A 29 6.40 -12.51 0.37
C ALA A 29 7.83 -12.39 -0.18
N LEU A 30 8.84 -12.79 0.62
CA LEU A 30 10.26 -12.77 0.22
C LEU A 30 10.56 -13.79 -0.89
N GLU A 31 9.92 -14.96 -0.83
CA GLU A 31 10.10 -16.04 -1.80
C GLU A 31 9.15 -15.93 -3.01
N HIS A 32 8.30 -14.91 -3.04
CA HIS A 32 7.31 -14.76 -4.10
C HIS A 32 8.00 -14.56 -5.46
N PRO A 33 7.66 -15.36 -6.49
CA PRO A 33 8.37 -15.35 -7.78
C PRO A 33 8.32 -14.00 -8.49
N ASN A 34 7.26 -13.22 -8.23
CA ASN A 34 7.04 -11.90 -8.84
C ASN A 34 7.31 -10.73 -7.88
N SER A 35 8.07 -10.94 -6.79
CA SER A 35 8.31 -9.91 -5.77
C SER A 35 8.89 -8.60 -6.35
N GLN A 36 9.74 -8.69 -7.37
CA GLN A 36 10.30 -7.52 -8.05
C GLN A 36 9.25 -6.72 -8.84
N ASP A 37 8.37 -7.41 -9.57
CA ASP A 37 7.29 -6.76 -10.33
C ASP A 37 6.29 -6.10 -9.38
N ILE A 38 5.95 -6.77 -8.28
CA ILE A 38 5.09 -6.21 -7.24
C ILE A 38 5.72 -4.94 -6.64
N ALA A 39 7.03 -4.95 -6.34
CA ALA A 39 7.72 -3.77 -5.86
C ALA A 39 7.76 -2.62 -6.89
N TYR A 40 7.92 -2.94 -8.18
CA TYR A 40 7.85 -1.96 -9.26
C TYR A 40 6.45 -1.34 -9.35
N HIS A 41 5.40 -2.15 -9.32
CA HIS A 41 4.01 -1.68 -9.31
C HIS A 41 3.69 -0.85 -8.07
N ALA A 42 4.17 -1.26 -6.89
CA ALA A 42 4.01 -0.49 -5.65
C ALA A 42 4.59 0.92 -5.79
N LYS A 43 5.82 1.03 -6.31
CA LYS A 43 6.47 2.31 -6.56
C LYS A 43 5.66 3.16 -7.55
N LYS A 44 5.26 2.58 -8.68
CA LYS A 44 4.46 3.28 -9.69
C LYS A 44 3.13 3.78 -9.11
N HIS A 45 2.40 2.92 -8.42
CA HIS A 45 1.13 3.24 -7.77
C HIS A 45 1.26 4.39 -6.78
N ALA A 46 2.33 4.41 -5.98
CA ALA A 46 2.64 5.51 -5.06
C ALA A 46 2.89 6.83 -5.80
N TYR A 47 3.67 6.82 -6.88
CA TYR A 47 3.93 8.04 -7.68
C TYR A 47 2.71 8.53 -8.45
N ASP A 48 1.84 7.63 -8.89
CA ASP A 48 0.67 8.01 -9.69
C ASP A 48 -0.45 8.59 -8.80
N ASN A 49 -0.53 8.16 -7.52
CA ASN A 49 -1.73 8.41 -6.70
C ASN A 49 -1.47 9.01 -5.32
N PHE A 50 -0.24 8.96 -4.81
CA PHE A 50 0.09 9.35 -3.44
C PHE A 50 1.27 10.34 -3.38
N THR A 51 1.41 11.19 -4.39
CA THR A 51 2.36 12.31 -4.32
C THR A 51 1.97 13.29 -3.23
N TRP A 52 2.94 14.06 -2.75
CA TRP A 52 2.67 15.11 -1.76
C TRP A 52 1.64 16.12 -2.25
N GLU A 53 1.67 16.44 -3.55
CA GLU A 53 0.71 17.32 -4.20
C GLU A 53 -0.71 16.77 -4.10
N ILE A 54 -0.92 15.50 -4.44
CA ILE A 54 -2.24 14.85 -4.37
C ILE A 54 -2.74 14.82 -2.92
N VAL A 55 -1.89 14.43 -1.97
CA VAL A 55 -2.24 14.36 -0.54
C VAL A 55 -2.61 15.74 0.00
N LYS A 56 -1.80 16.76 -0.33
CA LYS A 56 -2.04 18.16 0.05
C LYS A 56 -3.36 18.66 -0.54
N ASP A 57 -3.60 18.43 -1.83
CA ASP A 57 -4.80 18.91 -2.50
C ASP A 57 -6.07 18.27 -1.90
N GLU A 58 -6.03 16.98 -1.59
CA GLU A 58 -7.14 16.31 -0.94
C GLU A 58 -7.38 16.83 0.49
N LEU A 59 -6.32 17.04 1.27
CA LEU A 59 -6.40 17.68 2.59
C LEU A 59 -7.02 19.08 2.51
N MET A 60 -6.57 19.90 1.56
CA MET A 60 -7.10 21.26 1.36
C MET A 60 -8.59 21.25 0.97
N ARG A 61 -9.03 20.28 0.16
CA ARG A 61 -10.46 20.10 -0.16
C ARG A 61 -11.28 19.77 1.09
N VAL A 62 -10.77 18.94 1.99
CA VAL A 62 -11.45 18.63 3.25
C VAL A 62 -11.53 19.87 4.14
N ILE A 63 -10.43 20.62 4.29
CA ILE A 63 -10.40 21.86 5.07
C ILE A 63 -11.40 22.89 4.52
N ALA A 64 -11.44 23.09 3.20
CA ALA A 64 -12.37 24.03 2.56
C ALA A 64 -13.85 23.67 2.77
N LYS A 65 -14.17 22.38 2.94
CA LYS A 65 -15.53 21.95 3.29
C LYS A 65 -15.90 22.30 4.73
N TRP A 66 -14.93 22.36 5.63
CA TRP A 66 -15.14 22.69 7.04
C TRP A 66 -15.16 24.20 7.29
N TYR A 67 -14.44 24.97 6.47
CA TYR A 67 -14.33 26.42 6.58
C TYR A 67 -14.59 27.08 5.21
N PRO A 68 -15.86 27.33 4.85
CA PRO A 68 -16.26 27.90 3.56
C PRO A 68 -15.78 29.33 3.35
#